data_AF-A0A923L0E4-F1
#
_entry.id   AF-A0A923L0E4-F1
#
_cell.length_a   1.000
_cell.length_b   1.000
_cell.length_c   1.000
_cell.angle_alpha   90.00
_cell.angle_beta   90.00
_cell.angle_gamma   90.00
#
_symmetry.space_group_name_H-M   'P 1'
#
loop_
_entity.id
_entity.type
_entity.pdbx_description
1 polymer ?
#
loop_
_entity_poly.entity_id
_entity_poly.type
_entity_poly.pdbx_seq_one_letter_code
_entity_poly.pdbx_strand_id
1 'polypeptide(L)'
;MKTKKTYIAFGILTCAAILAFIFQFSPETHIVWNDEEVGGIVGWSLGFFGILLGLGASFFALLITGLVFASLSAVMVLVFAAVVLAVCFALAPLLLPFLILAGLIMLMSRRKAVS
;
A
#
# COMPACT_ATOMS: atom_id res chain seq x y z
N MET A 1 18.09 -10.00 -0.58
CA MET A 1 16.94 -10.19 -1.51
C MET A 1 16.27 -11.57 -1.44
N LYS A 2 16.98 -12.66 -1.10
CA LYS A 2 16.37 -14.00 -0.97
C LYS A 2 15.37 -14.11 0.19
N THR A 3 15.67 -13.50 1.34
CA THR A 3 14.85 -13.54 2.56
C THR A 3 13.43 -13.01 2.39
N LYS A 4 13.24 -11.87 1.70
CA LYS A 4 11.90 -11.27 1.50
C LYS A 4 10.94 -12.18 0.71
N LYS A 5 11.46 -12.93 -0.27
CA LYS A 5 10.66 -13.89 -1.04
C LYS A 5 10.28 -15.11 -0.21
N THR A 6 11.16 -15.52 0.71
CA THR A 6 10.90 -16.63 1.63
C THR A 6 9.79 -16.31 2.62
N TYR A 7 9.72 -15.09 3.15
CA TYR A 7 8.64 -14.69 4.07
C TYR A 7 7.26 -14.64 3.41
N ILE A 8 7.17 -14.17 2.16
CA ILE A 8 5.92 -14.15 1.41
C ILE A 8 5.47 -15.59 1.09
N ALA A 9 6.39 -16.44 0.64
CA ALA A 9 6.11 -17.85 0.40
C ALA A 9 5.67 -18.58 1.68
N PHE A 10 6.33 -18.29 2.81
CA PHE A 10 5.99 -18.87 4.11
C PHE A 10 4.60 -18.41 4.59
N GLY A 11 4.25 -17.14 4.38
CA GLY A 11 2.92 -16.59 4.69
C GLY A 11 1.80 -17.23 3.87
N ILE A 12 2.02 -17.44 2.57
CA ILE A 12 1.06 -18.15 1.70
C ILE A 12 0.91 -19.60 2.15
N LEU A 13 2.01 -20.26 2.50
CA LEU A 13 2.02 -21.67 2.91
C LEU A 13 1.35 -21.89 4.27
N THR A 14 1.53 -20.97 5.22
CA THR A 14 0.82 -21.00 6.52
C THR A 14 -0.66 -20.68 6.35
N CYS A 15 -1.03 -19.73 5.49
CA CYS A 15 -2.43 -19.42 5.22
C CYS A 15 -3.15 -20.61 4.55
N ALA A 16 -2.50 -21.26 3.57
CA ALA A 16 -3.02 -22.48 2.95
C ALA A 16 -3.15 -23.65 3.94
N ALA A 17 -2.18 -23.81 4.86
CA ALA A 17 -2.24 -24.83 5.91
C ALA A 17 -3.39 -24.57 6.91
N ILE A 18 -3.61 -23.32 7.30
CA ILE A 18 -4.71 -22.93 8.19
C ILE A 18 -6.07 -23.14 7.51
N LEU A 19 -6.21 -22.79 6.23
CA LEU A 19 -7.44 -23.05 5.47
C LEU A 19 -7.72 -24.54 5.27
N ALA A 20 -6.68 -25.35 4.99
CA ALA A 20 -6.82 -26.81 4.92
C ALA A 20 -7.26 -27.40 6.27
N PHE A 21 -6.75 -26.85 7.37
CA PHE A 21 -7.13 -27.24 8.73
C PHE A 21 -8.57 -26.85 9.05
N ILE A 22 -9.04 -25.67 8.63
CA ILE A 22 -10.43 -25.22 8.81
C ILE A 22 -11.40 -26.10 8.02
N PHE A 23 -11.05 -26.50 6.79
CA PHE A 23 -11.87 -27.43 6.00
C PHE A 23 -11.93 -28.84 6.59
N GLN A 24 -10.85 -29.33 7.21
CA GLN A 24 -10.88 -30.58 7.98
C GLN A 24 -11.81 -30.53 9.19
N PHE A 25 -12.00 -29.36 9.79
CA PHE A 25 -12.87 -29.15 10.96
C PHE A 25 -14.30 -28.73 10.61
N SER A 26 -14.63 -28.53 9.34
CA SER A 26 -15.98 -28.15 8.90
C SER A 26 -16.64 -29.33 8.16
N PRO A 27 -17.22 -30.29 8.89
CA PRO A 27 -17.77 -31.53 8.33
C PRO A 27 -18.98 -31.34 7.41
N GLU A 28 -19.48 -30.11 7.25
CA GLU A 28 -20.70 -29.78 6.47
C GLU A 28 -20.40 -29.08 5.13
N THR A 29 -19.13 -28.98 4.73
CA THR A 29 -18.78 -28.38 3.42
C THR A 29 -18.88 -29.42 2.30
N HIS A 30 -20.11 -29.74 1.92
CA HIS A 30 -20.41 -30.62 0.79
C HIS A 30 -20.28 -29.81 -0.52
N ILE A 31 -19.37 -30.22 -1.41
CA ILE A 31 -19.31 -29.65 -2.76
C ILE A 31 -20.37 -30.37 -3.59
N VAL A 32 -21.50 -29.70 -3.80
CA VAL A 32 -22.58 -30.20 -4.66
C VAL A 32 -22.26 -29.82 -6.10
N TRP A 33 -22.17 -30.82 -6.97
CA TRP A 33 -22.03 -30.62 -8.41
C TRP A 33 -23.16 -31.37 -9.09
N ASN A 34 -24.03 -30.63 -9.79
CA ASN A 34 -25.17 -31.20 -10.52
C ASN A 34 -26.14 -31.99 -9.61
N ASP A 35 -26.50 -31.40 -8.46
CA ASP A 35 -27.36 -31.98 -7.41
C ASP A 35 -26.87 -33.31 -6.78
N GLU A 36 -25.66 -33.75 -7.13
CA GLU A 36 -24.98 -34.88 -6.50
C GLU A 36 -23.88 -34.40 -5.53
N GLU A 37 -23.83 -35.02 -4.36
CA GLU A 37 -22.75 -34.81 -3.39
C GLU A 37 -21.46 -35.46 -3.92
N VAL A 38 -20.54 -34.65 -4.43
CA VAL A 38 -19.24 -35.14 -4.89
C VAL A 38 -18.31 -35.28 -3.69
N GLY A 39 -18.42 -36.43 -3.02
CA GLY A 39 -17.55 -36.82 -1.92
C GLY A 39 -16.20 -37.43 -2.37
N GLY A 40 -15.25 -37.52 -1.44
CA GLY A 40 -13.96 -38.19 -1.66
C GLY A 40 -12.87 -37.33 -2.31
N ILE A 41 -11.81 -37.97 -2.82
CA ILE A 41 -10.57 -37.30 -3.30
C ILE A 41 -10.86 -36.24 -4.38
N VAL A 42 -11.85 -36.48 -5.23
CA VAL A 42 -12.24 -35.56 -6.32
C VAL A 42 -12.87 -34.28 -5.77
N GLY A 43 -13.81 -34.37 -4.82
CA GLY A 43 -14.39 -33.20 -4.15
C GLY A 43 -13.34 -32.39 -3.40
N TRP A 44 -12.45 -33.06 -2.65
CA TRP A 44 -11.34 -32.40 -1.96
C TRP A 44 -10.40 -31.66 -2.93
N SER A 45 -10.11 -32.23 -4.10
CA SER A 45 -9.26 -31.58 -5.11
C SER A 45 -9.92 -30.34 -5.73
N LEU A 46 -11.23 -30.39 -5.98
CA LEU A 46 -12.01 -29.25 -6.50
C LEU A 46 -12.10 -28.11 -5.49
N GLY A 47 -12.35 -28.42 -4.21
CA GLY A 47 -12.34 -27.44 -3.13
C GLY A 47 -10.98 -26.77 -2.98
N PHE A 48 -9.91 -27.57 -3.00
CA PHE A 48 -8.53 -27.06 -2.92
C PHE A 48 -8.18 -26.15 -4.11
N PHE A 49 -8.55 -26.53 -5.33
CA PHE A 49 -8.37 -25.68 -6.52
C PHE A 49 -9.20 -24.38 -6.43
N GLY A 50 -10.43 -24.45 -5.95
CA GLY A 50 -11.29 -23.27 -5.73
C GLY A 50 -10.67 -22.28 -4.75
N ILE A 51 -10.10 -22.78 -3.65
CA ILE A 51 -9.39 -21.95 -2.67
C ILE A 51 -8.13 -21.34 -3.27
N LEU A 52 -7.33 -22.12 -4.02
CA LEU A 52 -6.14 -21.61 -4.71
C LEU A 52 -6.49 -20.49 -5.70
N LEU A 53 -7.58 -20.65 -6.46
CA LEU A 53 -8.07 -19.61 -7.37
C LEU A 53 -8.60 -18.40 -6.60
N GLY A 54 -9.35 -18.60 -5.52
CA GLY A 54 -9.85 -17.51 -4.66
C GLY A 54 -8.72 -16.74 -3.97
N LEU A 55 -7.68 -17.44 -3.52
CA LEU A 55 -6.48 -16.84 -2.95
C LEU A 55 -5.73 -16.05 -4.04
N GLY A 56 -5.54 -16.63 -5.23
CA GLY A 56 -4.95 -15.93 -6.37
C GLY A 56 -5.71 -14.65 -6.75
N ALA A 57 -7.04 -14.74 -6.81
CA ALA A 57 -7.92 -13.62 -7.11
C ALA A 57 -7.84 -12.52 -6.04
N SER A 58 -7.84 -12.88 -4.76
CA SER A 58 -7.72 -11.91 -3.66
C SER A 58 -6.36 -11.22 -3.62
N PHE A 59 -5.26 -11.94 -3.85
CA PHE A 59 -3.93 -11.33 -4.01
C PHE A 59 -3.90 -10.34 -5.18
N PHE A 60 -4.50 -10.71 -6.32
CA PHE A 60 -4.57 -9.83 -7.48
C PHE A 60 -5.41 -8.57 -7.19
N ALA A 61 -6.56 -8.73 -6.52
CA ALA A 61 -7.40 -7.62 -6.09
C ALA A 61 -6.66 -6.68 -5.13
N LEU A 62 -5.90 -7.22 -4.16
CA LEU A 62 -5.07 -6.44 -3.24
C LEU A 62 -3.95 -5.69 -3.97
N LEU A 63 -3.30 -6.31 -4.97
CA LEU A 63 -2.28 -5.65 -5.78
C LEU A 63 -2.85 -4.47 -6.57
N ILE A 64 -3.99 -4.66 -7.23
CA ILE A 64 -4.66 -3.58 -7.97
C ILE A 64 -5.07 -2.46 -7.01
N THR A 65 -5.70 -2.81 -5.90
CA THR A 65 -6.12 -1.84 -4.88
C THR A 65 -4.93 -1.06 -4.34
N GLY A 66 -3.82 -1.74 -4.01
CA GLY A 66 -2.59 -1.11 -3.58
C GLY A 66 -1.98 -0.19 -4.63
N LEU A 67 -2.01 -0.58 -5.91
CA LEU A 67 -1.54 0.26 -7.01
C LEU A 67 -2.37 1.56 -7.12
N VAL A 68 -3.69 1.45 -7.01
CA VAL A 68 -4.60 2.61 -7.04
C VAL A 68 -4.32 3.56 -5.89
N PHE A 69 -4.17 3.06 -4.66
CA PHE A 69 -3.81 3.88 -3.50
C PHE A 69 -2.43 4.53 -3.66
N ALA A 70 -1.45 3.82 -4.21
CA ALA A 70 -0.13 4.37 -4.50
C ALA A 70 -0.22 5.54 -5.50
N SER A 71 -0.94 5.37 -6.60
CA SER A 71 -1.17 6.43 -7.59
C SER A 71 -1.91 7.63 -6.98
N LEU A 72 -2.96 7.40 -6.18
CA LEU A 72 -3.69 8.45 -5.47
C LEU A 72 -2.78 9.23 -4.51
N SER A 73 -1.94 8.54 -3.75
CA SER A 73 -1.02 9.20 -2.81
C SER A 73 -0.03 10.12 -3.52
N ALA A 74 0.49 9.72 -4.68
CA ALA A 74 1.38 10.55 -5.48
C ALA A 74 0.70 11.85 -5.96
N VAL A 75 -0.56 11.74 -6.40
CA VAL A 75 -1.37 12.92 -6.78
C VAL A 75 -1.61 13.83 -5.58
N MET A 76 -1.93 13.28 -4.41
CA MET A 76 -2.15 14.07 -3.20
C MET A 76 -0.89 14.81 -2.75
N VAL A 77 0.29 14.21 -2.88
CA VAL A 77 1.57 14.88 -2.60
C VAL A 77 1.77 16.06 -3.55
N LEU A 78 1.46 15.90 -4.84
CA LEU A 78 1.59 16.97 -5.82
C LEU A 78 0.63 18.13 -5.52
N VAL A 79 -0.63 17.82 -5.19
CA VAL A 79 -1.63 18.82 -4.76
C VAL A 79 -1.16 19.54 -3.51
N PHE A 80 -0.66 18.81 -2.50
CA PHE A 80 -0.13 19.41 -1.29
C PHE A 80 1.05 20.34 -1.58
N ALA A 81 1.99 19.93 -2.43
CA ALA A 81 3.11 20.78 -2.84
C ALA A 81 2.64 22.05 -3.55
N ALA A 82 1.64 21.95 -4.43
CA ALA A 82 1.05 23.10 -5.10
C ALA A 82 0.37 24.06 -4.11
N VAL A 83 -0.35 23.54 -3.11
CA VAL A 83 -0.98 24.36 -2.06
C VAL A 83 0.08 25.07 -1.22
N VAL A 84 1.12 24.36 -0.78
CA VAL A 84 2.22 24.98 0.00
C VAL A 84 2.90 26.08 -0.81
N LEU A 85 3.18 25.85 -2.10
CA LEU A 85 3.73 26.88 -2.98
C LEU A 85 2.80 28.08 -3.11
N ALA A 86 1.50 27.86 -3.33
CA ALA A 86 0.51 28.93 -3.42
C ALA A 86 0.47 29.76 -2.13
N VAL A 87 0.52 29.12 -0.97
CA VAL A 87 0.61 29.79 0.34
C VAL A 87 1.91 30.58 0.47
N CYS A 88 3.05 30.00 0.10
CA CYS A 88 4.34 30.72 0.09
C CYS A 88 4.32 31.95 -0.82
N PHE A 89 3.71 31.86 -2.00
CA PHE A 89 3.54 33.01 -2.91
C PHE A 89 2.55 34.04 -2.36
N ALA A 90 1.48 33.61 -1.69
CA ALA A 90 0.55 34.53 -1.04
C ALA A 90 1.19 35.28 0.14
N LEU A 91 2.09 34.63 0.89
CA LEU A 91 2.88 35.27 1.95
C LEU A 91 4.11 36.03 1.44
N ALA A 92 4.55 35.80 0.20
CA ALA A 92 5.69 36.48 -0.39
C ALA A 92 5.63 38.02 -0.27
N PRO A 93 4.54 38.73 -0.61
CA PRO A 93 4.48 40.19 -0.45
C PRO A 93 4.61 40.64 1.01
N LEU A 94 4.20 39.81 1.97
CA LEU A 94 4.33 40.09 3.40
C LEU A 94 5.75 39.81 3.93
N LEU A 95 6.39 38.76 3.44
CA LEU A 95 7.74 38.34 3.84
C LEU A 95 8.86 39.16 3.16
N LEU A 96 8.62 39.66 1.95
CA LEU A 96 9.58 40.42 1.15
C LEU A 96 10.18 41.64 1.88
N PRO A 97 9.42 42.52 2.55
CA PRO A 97 10.01 43.62 3.32
C PRO A 97 10.89 43.14 4.49
N PHE A 98 10.52 42.05 5.17
CA PHE A 98 11.33 41.46 6.23
C PHE A 98 12.61 40.82 5.71
N LEU A 99 12.55 40.16 4.55
CA LEU A 99 13.72 39.59 3.87
C LEU A 99 14.69 40.68 3.40
N ILE A 100 14.19 41.80 2.86
CA ILE A 100 15.02 42.95 2.49
C ILE A 100 15.72 43.52 3.73
N LEU A 101 14.99 43.70 4.83
CA LEU A 101 15.54 44.22 6.08
C LEU A 101 16.60 43.29 6.67
N ALA A 102 16.32 41.98 6.71
CA ALA A 102 17.28 40.96 7.17
C ALA A 102 18.54 40.93 6.28
N GLY A 103 18.37 41.03 4.95
CA GLY A 103 19.49 41.13 4.00
C GLY A 103 20.35 42.36 4.24
N LEU A 104 19.74 43.52 4.50
CA LEU A 104 20.42 44.77 4.85
C LEU A 104 21.20 44.65 6.17
N ILE A 105 20.59 44.08 7.21
CA ILE A 105 21.25 43.84 8.50
C ILE A 105 22.46 42.91 8.33
N MET A 106 22.31 41.85 7.56
CA MET A 106 23.40 40.88 7.30
C MET A 106 24.53 41.52 6.50
N LEU A 107 24.21 42.34 5.49
CA LEU A 107 25.20 43.09 4.70
C LEU A 107 25.98 44.08 5.58
N MET A 108 25.29 44.82 6.44
CA MET A 108 25.87 45.78 7.38
C MET A 108 26.73 45.07 8.44
N SER A 109 26.30 43.91 8.93
CA SER A 109 27.04 43.08 9.88
C SER A 109 28.35 42.57 9.27
N ARG A 110 28.34 42.11 8.02
CA ARG A 110 29.58 41.70 7.32
C ARG A 110 30.52 42.88 7.07
N ARG A 111 30.00 44.06 6.74
CA ARG A 111 30.83 45.26 6.53
C ARG A 111 31.55 45.70 7.80
N LYS A 112 30.92 45.51 8.97
CA LYS A 112 31.47 45.84 10.29
C LYS A 112 32.54 44.87 10.79
N ALA A 113 32.62 43.67 10.21
CA ALA A 113 33.61 42.65 10.57
C ALA A 113 34.93 42.76 9.77
N VAL A 114 34.99 43.65 8.77
CA VAL A 114 36.13 43.82 7.85
C VAL A 114 36.82 45.19 8.02
N SER A 115 36.28 46.09 8.86
CA SER A 115 36.89 47.37 9.26
C SER A 115 37.50 47.28 10.65
#